data_AF-A0A1Q7EZW2-F1
#
_entry.id   AF-A0A1Q7EZW2-F1
#
_cell.length_a   1.000
_cell.length_b   1.000
_cell.length_c   1.000
_cell.angle_alpha   90.00
_cell.angle_beta   90.00
_cell.angle_gamma   90.00
#
_symmetry.space_group_name_H-M   'P 1'
#
loop_
_entity.id
_entity.type
_entity.pdbx_description
1 polymer ?
#
loop_
_entity_poly.entity_id
_entity_poly.type
_entity_poly.pdbx_seq_one_letter_code
_entity_poly.pdbx_strand_id
1 'polypeptide(L)'
;MTLFALFKLIHVASVVWMFAGLLGRFYALGAASRATEIRLTRAFADLGGRFETTMVIPGSSVVLVSGIATALVGGFPLFGPLQGEPAWIFVSLLLFAATLALVPTVFLPRGKNFGAALEDATAQGEVTPKLKAAFADPVVVRSHWVELAGFGLIFVLMVLKPF
;
A
#
# COMPACT_ATOMS: atom_id res chain seq x y z
N MET A 1 -8.20 -15.32 -26.16
CA MET A 1 -7.32 -14.80 -25.09
C MET A 1 -6.56 -15.99 -24.50
N THR A 2 -5.23 -15.94 -24.40
CA THR A 2 -4.46 -17.01 -23.75
C THR A 2 -4.57 -16.91 -22.24
N LEU A 3 -4.37 -18.02 -21.52
CA LEU A 3 -4.40 -18.02 -20.05
C LEU A 3 -3.34 -17.07 -19.47
N PHE A 4 -2.15 -17.04 -20.08
CA PHE A 4 -1.10 -16.07 -19.75
C PHE A 4 -1.58 -14.62 -19.88
N ALA A 5 -2.20 -14.26 -21.01
CA ALA A 5 -2.69 -12.91 -21.25
C ALA A 5 -3.80 -12.52 -20.26
N LEU A 6 -4.66 -13.46 -19.88
CA LEU A 6 -5.70 -13.24 -18.86
C LEU A 6 -5.08 -12.92 -17.49
N PHE A 7 -4.15 -13.75 -17.00
CA PHE A 7 -3.52 -13.49 -15.70
C PHE A 7 -2.72 -12.20 -15.68
N LYS A 8 -2.00 -11.91 -16.77
CA LYS A 8 -1.29 -10.65 -16.93
C LYS A 8 -2.25 -9.46 -16.92
N LEU A 9 -3.38 -9.54 -17.60
CA LEU A 9 -4.40 -8.49 -17.60
C LEU A 9 -4.94 -8.26 -16.18
N ILE A 10 -5.31 -9.34 -15.47
CA ILE A 10 -5.77 -9.27 -14.08
C ILE A 10 -4.70 -8.62 -13.19
N HIS A 11 -3.43 -9.04 -13.35
CA HIS A 11 -2.32 -8.50 -12.60
C HIS A 11 -2.17 -7.00 -12.81
N VAL A 12 -2.07 -6.54 -14.06
CA VAL A 12 -1.93 -5.12 -14.38
C VAL A 12 -3.13 -4.32 -13.88
N ALA A 13 -4.36 -4.81 -14.08
CA ALA A 13 -5.56 -4.14 -13.59
C ALA A 13 -5.57 -4.02 -12.06
N SER A 14 -5.16 -5.07 -11.34
CA SER A 14 -5.03 -5.05 -9.88
C SER A 14 -3.94 -4.10 -9.38
N VAL A 15 -2.82 -3.96 -10.10
CA VAL A 15 -1.78 -2.99 -9.76
C VAL A 15 -2.33 -1.57 -9.88
N VAL A 16 -3.01 -1.25 -10.99
CA VAL A 16 -3.64 0.06 -11.18
C VAL A 16 -4.67 0.35 -10.08
N TRP A 17 -5.51 -0.64 -9.76
CA TRP A 17 -6.51 -0.53 -8.70
C TRP A 17 -5.88 -0.27 -7.32
N MET A 18 -4.86 -1.05 -6.95
CA MET A 18 -4.12 -0.89 -5.71
C MET A 18 -3.43 0.50 -5.63
N PHE A 19 -2.80 0.94 -6.72
CA PHE A 19 -2.13 2.25 -6.78
C PHE A 19 -3.08 3.43 -6.65
N ALA A 20 -4.25 3.34 -7.30
CA ALA A 20 -5.30 4.34 -7.12
C ALA A 20 -5.73 4.43 -5.63
N GLY A 21 -5.82 3.28 -4.95
CA GLY A 21 -6.03 3.21 -3.50
C GLY A 21 -4.92 3.86 -2.69
N LEU A 22 -3.65 3.54 -2.97
CA LEU A 22 -2.49 4.10 -2.27
C LEU A 22 -2.44 5.62 -2.38
N LEU A 23 -2.64 6.16 -3.59
CA LEU A 23 -2.68 7.59 -3.83
C LEU A 23 -3.88 8.23 -3.15
N GLY A 24 -5.07 7.63 -3.28
CA GLY A 24 -6.30 8.11 -2.62
C GLY A 24 -6.15 8.20 -1.10
N ARG A 25 -5.61 7.16 -0.47
CA ARG A 25 -5.27 7.15 0.96
C ARG A 25 -4.27 8.25 1.31
N PHE A 26 -3.21 8.42 0.52
CA PHE A 26 -2.18 9.41 0.77
C PHE A 26 -2.74 10.84 0.73
N TYR A 27 -3.55 11.17 -0.28
CA TYR A 27 -4.21 12.47 -0.37
C TYR A 27 -5.23 12.69 0.74
N ALA A 28 -6.04 11.67 1.08
CA ALA A 28 -7.02 11.75 2.15
C ALA A 28 -6.35 12.02 3.51
N LEU A 29 -5.32 11.26 3.87
CA LEU A 29 -4.58 11.48 5.12
C LEU A 29 -3.83 12.82 5.13
N GLY A 30 -3.31 13.24 3.98
CA GLY A 30 -2.72 14.58 3.83
C GLY A 30 -3.74 15.70 4.02
N ALA A 31 -4.98 15.53 3.54
CA ALA A 31 -6.06 16.48 3.79
C ALA A 31 -6.48 16.47 5.27
N ALA A 32 -6.57 15.30 5.88
CA ALA A 32 -6.89 15.14 7.30
C ALA A 32 -5.89 15.87 8.21
N SER A 33 -4.59 15.76 7.93
CA SER A 33 -3.54 16.38 8.75
C SER A 33 -3.50 17.92 8.65
N ARG A 34 -4.03 18.49 7.57
CA ARG A 34 -4.12 19.95 7.35
C ARG A 34 -5.46 20.55 7.78
N ALA A 35 -6.47 19.74 8.02
CA ALA A 35 -7.77 20.20 8.45
C ALA A 35 -7.70 20.82 9.86
N THR A 36 -8.37 21.95 10.05
CA THR A 36 -8.45 22.68 11.33
C THR A 36 -9.66 22.29 12.16
N GLU A 37 -10.70 21.73 11.53
CA GLU A 37 -11.92 21.24 12.17
C GLU A 37 -11.86 19.72 12.37
N ILE A 38 -12.15 19.26 13.58
CA ILE A 38 -12.10 17.82 13.91
C ILE A 38 -13.04 16.97 13.04
N ARG A 39 -14.20 17.52 12.65
CA ARG A 39 -15.17 16.84 11.78
C ARG A 39 -14.57 16.56 10.40
N LEU A 40 -13.86 17.52 9.82
CA LEU A 40 -13.18 17.34 8.53
C LEU A 40 -11.98 16.41 8.66
N THR A 41 -11.17 16.56 9.72
CA THR A 41 -10.06 15.65 10.03
C THR A 41 -10.54 14.20 10.07
N ARG A 42 -11.63 13.93 10.80
CA ARG A 42 -12.22 12.59 10.89
C ARG A 42 -12.75 12.09 9.54
N ALA A 43 -13.51 12.91 8.83
CA ALA A 43 -14.08 12.52 7.53
C ALA A 43 -12.98 12.10 6.52
N PHE A 44 -11.87 12.85 6.47
CA PHE A 44 -10.74 12.50 5.61
C PHE A 44 -9.94 11.30 6.13
N ALA A 45 -9.78 11.14 7.44
CA ALA A 45 -9.14 9.96 8.02
C ALA A 45 -9.93 8.67 7.70
N ASP A 46 -11.25 8.71 7.86
CA ASP A 46 -12.16 7.61 7.52
C ASP A 46 -12.12 7.30 6.02
N LEU A 47 -12.08 8.34 5.17
CA LEU A 47 -11.90 8.17 3.73
C LEU A 47 -10.57 7.47 3.39
N GLY A 48 -9.49 7.84 4.06
CA GLY A 48 -8.20 7.16 3.95
C GLY A 48 -8.30 5.67 4.32
N GLY A 49 -8.99 5.36 5.42
CA GLY A 49 -9.25 3.97 5.84
C GLY A 49 -10.09 3.18 4.83
N ARG A 50 -11.03 3.82 4.13
CA ARG A 50 -11.81 3.18 3.06
C ARG A 50 -10.93 2.84 1.86
N PHE A 51 -10.07 3.74 1.41
CA PHE A 51 -9.11 3.43 0.34
C PHE A 51 -8.22 2.23 0.71
N GLU A 52 -7.76 2.18 1.96
CA GLU A 52 -6.95 1.06 2.46
C GLU A 52 -7.70 -0.28 2.38
N THR A 53 -8.88 -0.33 2.99
CA THR A 53 -9.65 -1.58 3.16
C THR A 53 -10.34 -2.06 1.89
N THR A 54 -10.67 -1.16 0.97
CA THR A 54 -11.40 -1.51 -0.26
C THR A 54 -10.50 -1.64 -1.49
N MET A 55 -9.32 -1.02 -1.51
CA MET A 55 -8.46 -1.00 -2.71
C MET A 55 -7.05 -1.50 -2.42
N VAL A 56 -6.37 -1.01 -1.37
CA VAL A 56 -4.97 -1.35 -1.11
C VAL A 56 -4.80 -2.80 -0.64
N ILE A 57 -5.50 -3.20 0.42
CA ILE A 57 -5.43 -4.57 0.97
C ILE A 57 -5.90 -5.63 -0.04
N PRO A 58 -7.12 -5.55 -0.61
CA PRO A 58 -7.56 -6.54 -1.58
C PRO A 58 -6.74 -6.45 -2.88
N GLY A 59 -6.41 -5.23 -3.35
CA GLY A 59 -5.60 -5.03 -4.55
C GLY A 59 -4.22 -5.67 -4.43
N SER A 60 -3.50 -5.43 -3.34
CA SER A 60 -2.18 -6.06 -3.09
C SER A 60 -2.23 -7.58 -3.05
N SER A 61 -3.30 -8.15 -2.47
CA SER A 61 -3.54 -9.60 -2.43
C SER A 61 -3.73 -10.16 -3.85
N VAL A 62 -4.55 -9.49 -4.66
CA VAL A 62 -4.77 -9.89 -6.07
C VAL A 62 -3.50 -9.71 -6.90
N VAL A 63 -2.74 -8.62 -6.70
CA VAL A 63 -1.44 -8.38 -7.35
C VAL A 63 -0.48 -9.53 -7.11
N LEU A 64 -0.31 -9.95 -5.85
CA LEU A 64 0.60 -11.05 -5.50
C LEU A 64 0.18 -12.36 -6.18
N VAL A 65 -1.08 -12.77 -6.00
CA VAL A 65 -1.59 -14.05 -6.50
C VAL A 65 -1.54 -14.09 -8.02
N SER A 66 -2.02 -13.05 -8.70
CA SER A 66 -2.02 -12.97 -10.16
C SER A 66 -0.62 -12.84 -10.74
N GLY A 67 0.31 -12.19 -10.04
CA GLY A 67 1.71 -12.06 -10.47
C GLY A 67 2.43 -13.40 -10.45
N ILE A 68 2.24 -14.18 -9.37
CA ILE A 68 2.74 -15.56 -9.27
C ILE A 68 2.12 -16.44 -10.36
N ALA A 69 0.80 -16.37 -10.54
CA ALA A 69 0.11 -17.15 -11.58
C ALA A 69 0.62 -16.81 -12.99
N THR A 70 0.84 -15.52 -13.29
CA THR A 70 1.39 -15.05 -14.56
C THR A 70 2.79 -15.61 -14.79
N ALA A 71 3.65 -15.57 -13.77
CA ALA A 71 5.01 -16.08 -13.85
C ALA A 71 5.04 -17.59 -14.11
N LEU A 72 4.26 -18.36 -13.36
CA LEU A 72 4.18 -19.82 -13.50
C LEU A 72 3.66 -20.24 -14.88
N VAL A 73 2.59 -19.61 -15.37
CA VAL A 73 2.02 -19.92 -16.70
C VAL A 73 2.93 -19.46 -17.83
N GLY A 74 3.67 -18.37 -17.63
CA GLY A 74 4.67 -17.88 -18.59
C GLY A 74 5.99 -18.65 -18.57
N GLY A 75 6.19 -19.59 -17.64
CA GLY A 75 7.45 -20.30 -17.47
C GLY A 75 8.59 -19.43 -16.91
N PHE A 76 8.27 -18.32 -16.25
CA PHE A 76 9.27 -17.41 -15.71
C PHE A 76 9.78 -17.88 -14.34
N PRO A 77 11.10 -17.79 -14.08
CA PRO A 77 11.70 -18.25 -12.84
C PRO A 77 11.40 -17.29 -11.68
N LEU A 78 10.58 -17.72 -10.71
CA LEU A 78 10.24 -16.94 -9.52
C LEU A 78 11.48 -16.65 -8.64
N PHE A 79 12.41 -17.59 -8.58
CA PHE A 79 13.62 -17.54 -7.77
C PHE A 79 14.88 -17.37 -8.62
N GLY A 80 14.78 -16.62 -9.71
CA GLY A 80 15.80 -16.56 -10.77
C GLY A 80 17.26 -16.62 -10.32
N PRO A 81 17.72 -15.78 -9.37
CA PRO A 81 19.12 -15.79 -8.93
C PRO A 81 19.58 -17.11 -8.31
N LEU A 82 18.67 -17.87 -7.69
CA LEU A 82 18.96 -19.21 -7.14
C LEU A 82 19.03 -20.28 -8.24
N GLN A 83 18.64 -19.93 -9.47
CA GLN A 83 18.54 -20.81 -10.64
C GLN A 83 19.48 -20.38 -11.78
N GLY A 84 20.30 -19.32 -11.58
CA GLY A 84 21.16 -18.75 -12.63
C GLY A 84 20.43 -17.85 -13.63
N GLU A 85 19.21 -17.45 -13.31
CA GLU A 85 18.27 -16.71 -14.16
C GLU A 85 18.06 -15.26 -13.66
N PRO A 86 17.43 -14.38 -14.47
CA PRO A 86 17.23 -12.99 -14.11
C PRO A 86 16.47 -12.73 -12.80
N ALA A 87 16.82 -11.64 -12.11
CA ALA A 87 16.40 -11.38 -10.74
C ALA A 87 15.07 -10.61 -10.56
N TRP A 88 14.44 -10.07 -11.62
CA TRP A 88 13.42 -9.02 -11.43
C TRP A 88 12.16 -9.50 -10.69
N ILE A 89 11.70 -10.73 -10.93
CA ILE A 89 10.55 -11.31 -10.21
C ILE A 89 10.92 -11.54 -8.76
N PHE A 90 12.08 -12.15 -8.52
CA PHE A 90 12.59 -12.40 -7.19
C PHE A 90 12.75 -11.11 -6.36
N VAL A 91 13.34 -10.07 -6.95
CA VAL A 91 13.46 -8.74 -6.32
C VAL A 91 12.08 -8.14 -6.04
N SER A 92 11.13 -8.27 -6.95
CA SER A 92 9.76 -7.79 -6.74
C SER A 92 9.07 -8.50 -5.57
N LEU A 93 9.26 -9.82 -5.44
CA LEU A 93 8.74 -10.59 -4.31
C LEU A 93 9.38 -10.17 -2.98
N LEU A 94 10.69 -9.93 -2.96
CA LEU A 94 11.38 -9.42 -1.77
C LEU A 94 10.90 -8.03 -1.36
N LEU A 95 10.74 -7.12 -2.32
CA LEU A 95 10.19 -5.78 -2.08
C LEU A 95 8.76 -5.85 -1.53
N PHE A 96 7.94 -6.75 -2.08
CA PHE A 96 6.57 -6.98 -1.63
C PHE A 96 6.56 -7.49 -0.17
N ALA A 97 7.40 -8.49 0.14
CA ALA A 97 7.52 -9.04 1.49
C ALA A 97 8.02 -7.99 2.50
N ALA A 98 9.01 -7.17 2.11
CA ALA A 98 9.51 -6.08 2.94
C ALA A 98 8.43 -5.02 3.20
N THR A 99 7.61 -4.72 2.20
CA THR A 99 6.50 -3.77 2.34
C THR A 99 5.40 -4.33 3.25
N LEU A 100 5.05 -5.62 3.11
CA LEU A 100 4.12 -6.28 4.02
C LEU A 100 4.61 -6.32 5.47
N ALA A 101 5.92 -6.45 5.68
CA ALA A 101 6.49 -6.45 7.02
C ALA A 101 6.25 -5.12 7.77
N LEU A 102 6.06 -4.00 7.06
CA LEU A 102 5.71 -2.70 7.66
C LEU A 102 4.34 -2.73 8.36
N VAL A 103 3.42 -3.60 7.92
CA VAL A 103 2.06 -3.70 8.49
C VAL A 103 2.09 -4.09 9.97
N PRO A 104 2.61 -5.27 10.37
CA PRO A 104 2.67 -5.65 11.78
C PRO A 104 3.69 -4.86 12.59
N THR A 105 4.77 -4.36 11.96
CA THR A 105 5.87 -3.72 12.69
C THR A 105 5.66 -2.23 12.92
N VAL A 106 4.99 -1.52 12.01
CA VAL A 106 4.80 -0.07 12.07
C VAL A 106 3.33 0.30 12.05
N PHE A 107 2.60 -0.08 11.00
CA PHE A 107 1.26 0.48 10.75
C PHE A 107 0.21 0.01 11.77
N LEU A 108 0.22 -1.27 12.17
CA LEU A 108 -0.73 -1.79 13.16
C LEU A 108 -0.53 -1.16 14.55
N PRO A 109 0.68 -1.16 15.15
CA PRO A 109 0.90 -0.53 16.45
C PRO A 109 0.62 0.98 16.44
N ARG A 110 1.14 1.71 15.45
CA ARG A 110 0.98 3.17 15.36
C ARG A 110 -0.43 3.57 14.97
N GLY A 111 -1.11 2.76 14.14
CA GLY A 111 -2.51 2.95 13.77
C GLY A 111 -3.46 2.87 14.95
N LYS A 112 -3.21 1.98 15.92
CA LYS A 112 -3.98 1.94 17.18
C LYS A 112 -3.84 3.24 17.98
N ASN A 113 -2.61 3.74 18.12
CA ASN A 113 -2.35 5.00 18.82
C ASN A 113 -3.02 6.20 18.12
N PHE A 114 -2.96 6.23 16.79
CA PHE A 114 -3.63 7.23 15.97
C PHE A 114 -5.16 7.18 16.15
N GLY A 115 -5.75 5.98 16.06
CA GLY A 115 -7.19 5.78 16.26
C GLY A 115 -7.66 6.29 17.62
N ALA A 116 -6.95 5.92 18.69
CA ALA A 116 -7.27 6.40 20.04
C ALA A 116 -7.15 7.93 20.17
N ALA A 117 -6.15 8.56 19.52
CA ALA A 117 -6.01 10.01 19.51
C ALA A 117 -7.11 10.71 18.71
N LEU A 118 -7.56 10.11 17.61
CA LEU A 118 -8.65 10.63 16.78
C LEU A 118 -10.00 10.54 17.51
N GLU A 119 -10.27 9.45 18.21
CA GLU A 119 -11.47 9.27 19.02
C GLU A 119 -11.53 10.28 20.17
N ASP A 120 -10.43 10.45 20.92
CA ASP A 120 -10.32 11.43 22.00
C ASP A 120 -10.52 12.87 21.49
N ALA A 121 -9.86 13.23 20.39
CA ALA A 121 -10.07 14.54 19.76
C ALA A 121 -11.51 14.74 19.27
N THR A 122 -12.15 13.69 18.73
CA THR A 122 -13.56 13.76 18.34
C THR A 122 -14.47 14.00 19.55
N ALA A 123 -14.21 13.34 20.67
CA ALA A 123 -14.97 13.52 21.90
C ALA A 123 -14.83 14.93 22.48
N GLN A 124 -13.64 15.53 22.34
CA GLN A 124 -13.35 16.90 22.77
C GLN A 124 -13.85 17.97 21.77
N GLY A 125 -14.24 17.58 20.55
CA GLY A 125 -14.73 18.50 19.55
C GLY A 125 -13.66 19.38 18.91
N GLU A 126 -12.38 19.10 19.12
CA GLU A 126 -11.26 19.91 18.65
C GLU A 126 -10.07 19.07 18.15
N VAL A 127 -9.21 19.67 17.32
CA VAL A 127 -7.98 19.02 16.86
C VAL A 127 -6.90 19.14 17.93
N THR A 128 -6.76 18.09 18.75
CA THR A 128 -5.85 18.09 19.91
C THR A 128 -4.37 18.03 19.51
N PRO A 129 -3.45 18.52 20.38
CA PRO A 129 -2.00 18.38 20.17
C PRO A 129 -1.56 16.93 20.01
N LYS A 130 -2.21 16.00 20.72
CA LYS A 130 -1.95 14.56 20.64
C LYS A 130 -2.27 14.01 19.25
N LEU A 131 -3.41 14.41 18.67
CA LEU A 131 -3.78 14.02 17.31
C LEU A 131 -2.80 14.60 16.27
N LYS A 132 -2.41 15.88 16.42
CA LYS A 132 -1.39 16.50 15.55
C LYS A 132 -0.05 15.76 15.62
N ALA A 133 0.39 15.37 16.82
CA ALA A 133 1.61 14.60 17.01
C ALA A 133 1.52 13.21 16.34
N ALA A 134 0.35 12.56 16.40
CA ALA A 134 0.13 11.27 15.74
C ALA A 134 0.21 11.38 14.20
N PHE A 135 -0.31 12.46 13.61
CA PHE A 135 -0.14 12.73 12.17
C PHE A 135 1.31 13.05 11.79
N ALA A 136 2.05 13.71 12.67
CA ALA A 136 3.43 14.13 12.44
C ALA A 136 4.48 13.04 12.78
N ASP A 137 4.04 11.82 13.11
CA ASP A 137 4.93 10.74 13.48
C ASP A 137 5.91 10.41 12.33
N PRO A 138 7.22 10.68 12.50
CA PRO A 138 8.18 10.57 11.41
C PRO A 138 8.38 9.13 10.95
N VAL A 139 8.13 8.15 11.83
CA VAL A 139 8.24 6.73 11.46
C VAL A 139 7.12 6.37 10.48
N VAL A 140 5.88 6.74 10.81
CA VAL A 140 4.71 6.46 9.96
C VAL A 140 4.82 7.17 8.61
N VAL A 141 5.20 8.46 8.62
CA VAL A 141 5.37 9.24 7.39
C VAL A 141 6.44 8.61 6.49
N ARG A 142 7.60 8.25 7.03
CA ARG A 142 8.67 7.59 6.25
C ARG A 142 8.22 6.21 5.76
N SER A 143 7.54 5.43 6.59
CA SER A 143 7.05 4.10 6.19
C SER A 143 6.05 4.17 5.04
N HIS A 144 5.17 5.16 4.99
CA HIS A 144 4.29 5.36 3.82
C HIS A 144 5.06 5.74 2.55
N TRP A 145 6.13 6.54 2.67
CA TRP A 145 7.00 6.83 1.53
C TRP A 145 7.76 5.59 1.05
N VAL A 146 8.27 4.77 1.97
CA VAL A 146 8.92 3.49 1.66
C VAL A 146 7.95 2.54 0.98
N GLU A 147 6.72 2.42 1.47
CA GLU A 147 5.65 1.63 0.85
C GLU A 147 5.34 2.11 -0.58
N LEU A 148 5.16 3.42 -0.77
CA LEU A 148 4.89 3.99 -2.09
C LEU A 148 6.05 3.74 -3.07
N ALA A 149 7.29 3.93 -2.62
CA ALA A 149 8.48 3.67 -3.41
C ALA A 149 8.65 2.17 -3.72
N GLY A 150 8.39 1.30 -2.73
CA GLY A 150 8.47 -0.15 -2.87
C GLY A 150 7.47 -0.68 -3.89
N PHE A 151 6.19 -0.32 -3.76
CA PHE A 151 5.19 -0.64 -4.77
C PHE A 151 5.49 0.03 -6.12
N GLY A 152 6.03 1.26 -6.12
CA GLY A 152 6.48 1.97 -7.31
C GLY A 152 7.49 1.16 -8.11
N LEU A 153 8.50 0.64 -7.42
CA LEU A 153 9.54 -0.18 -8.03
C LEU A 153 8.99 -1.53 -8.50
N ILE A 154 8.10 -2.18 -7.74
CA ILE A 154 7.42 -3.41 -8.15
C ILE A 154 6.63 -3.18 -9.45
N PHE A 155 5.89 -2.06 -9.55
CA PHE A 155 5.17 -1.71 -10.77
C PHE A 155 6.10 -1.58 -11.98
N VAL A 156 7.25 -0.91 -11.83
CA VAL A 156 8.26 -0.83 -12.90
C VAL A 156 8.75 -2.22 -13.31
N LEU A 157 9.11 -3.06 -12.32
CA LEU A 157 9.70 -4.37 -12.55
C LEU A 157 8.73 -5.40 -13.16
N MET A 158 7.44 -5.32 -12.83
CA MET A 158 6.45 -6.35 -13.17
C MET A 158 5.46 -5.93 -14.25
N VAL A 159 5.33 -4.62 -14.54
CA VAL A 159 4.36 -4.11 -15.51
C VAL A 159 5.04 -3.36 -16.66
N LEU A 160 5.92 -2.41 -16.36
CA LEU A 160 6.53 -1.56 -17.40
C LEU A 160 7.69 -2.25 -18.12
N LYS A 161 8.44 -3.10 -17.41
CA LYS A 161 9.48 -3.90 -18.04
C LYS A 161 8.81 -4.93 -18.98
N PRO A 162 9.11 -4.90 -20.30
CA PRO A 162 8.60 -5.93 -21.19
C PRO A 162 9.22 -7.26 -20.75
N PHE A 163 8.33 -8.18 -20.42
CA PHE A 163 8.56 -9.60 -20.15
C PHE A 163 9.55 -10.22 -21.14
#